data_AF-A0A6I4T2L9-F1
#
_entry.id   AF-A0A6I4T2L9-F1
#
_cell.length_a   1.000
_cell.length_b   1.000
_cell.length_c   1.000
_cell.angle_alpha   90.00
_cell.angle_beta   90.00
_cell.angle_gamma   90.00
#
_symmetry.space_group_name_H-M   'P 1'
#
loop_
_entity.id
_entity.type
_entity.pdbx_description
1 polymer ?
#
loop_
_entity_poly.entity_id
_entity_poly.type
_entity_poly.pdbx_seq_one_letter_code
_entity_poly.pdbx_strand_id
1 'polypeptide(L)' 'MSRKTLADFNFDPVSPFAFVMWKRLREDDFGLEIRPVPVLLGALLNQWGPIGPVEVPP' A
#
# COMPACT_ATOMS: atom_id res chain seq x y z
N MET A 1 5.97 -19.99 -19.82
CA MET A 1 5.89 -18.82 -18.90
C MET A 1 4.78 -19.09 -17.90
N SER A 2 5.04 -18.93 -16.60
CA SER A 2 4.00 -19.11 -15.57
C SER A 2 2.95 -18.00 -15.70
N ARG A 3 1.67 -18.34 -15.53
CA ARG A 3 0.58 -17.34 -15.57
C ARG A 3 0.72 -16.41 -14.37
N LYS A 4 0.80 -15.09 -14.63
CA LYS A 4 0.78 -14.08 -13.57
C LYS A 4 -0.64 -13.68 -13.21
N THR A 5 -0.84 -13.30 -11.96
CA THR A 5 -2.10 -12.75 -11.45
C THR A 5 -2.02 -11.23 -11.45
N LEU A 6 -3.00 -10.56 -12.04
CA LEU A 6 -3.07 -9.10 -12.01
C LEU A 6 -3.36 -8.62 -10.59
N ALA A 7 -2.63 -7.61 -10.12
CA ALA A 7 -2.84 -7.02 -8.81
C ALA A 7 -2.59 -5.50 -8.83
N ASP A 8 -3.43 -4.77 -8.10
CA ASP A 8 -3.26 -3.33 -7.90
C ASP A 8 -2.38 -3.06 -6.68
N PHE A 9 -1.37 -2.23 -6.87
CA PHE A 9 -0.55 -1.71 -5.79
C PHE A 9 -0.98 -0.27 -5.49
N ASN A 10 -1.91 -0.13 -4.53
CA ASN A 10 -2.35 1.17 -4.03
C ASN A 10 -1.27 1.77 -3.12
N PHE A 11 -0.76 2.95 -3.47
CA PHE A 11 0.35 3.56 -2.73
C PHE A 11 0.26 5.08 -2.65
N ASP A 12 0.81 5.63 -1.57
CA ASP A 12 1.11 7.05 -1.43
C ASP A 12 2.64 7.18 -1.22
N PRO A 13 3.35 8.05 -1.95
CA PRO A 13 4.79 8.27 -1.78
C PRO A 13 5.23 8.65 -0.35
N VAL A 14 4.35 9.24 0.45
CA VAL A 14 4.61 9.60 1.86
C VAL A 14 4.67 8.36 2.75
N SER A 15 4.07 7.23 2.33
CA SER A 15 4.07 6.00 3.13
C SER A 15 5.45 5.32 3.10
N PRO A 16 6.15 5.20 4.25
CA PRO A 16 7.42 4.47 4.31
C PRO A 16 7.23 2.98 4.02
N PHE A 17 6.06 2.42 4.33
CA PHE A 17 5.74 1.01 4.04
C PHE A 17 5.54 0.77 2.55
N ALA A 18 4.94 1.72 1.83
CA ALA A 18 4.82 1.63 0.38
C ALA A 18 6.20 1.59 -0.29
N PHE A 19 7.15 2.38 0.19
CA PHE A 19 8.53 2.37 -0.30
C PHE A 19 9.22 1.01 -0.10
N VAL A 20 9.09 0.42 1.10
CA VAL A 20 9.66 -0.91 1.40
C VAL A 20 9.01 -1.98 0.53
N MET A 21 7.68 -1.97 0.39
CA MET A 21 6.98 -2.95 -0.44
C MET A 21 7.35 -2.80 -1.92
N TRP A 22 7.51 -1.58 -2.42
CA TRP A 22 7.94 -1.33 -3.80
C TRP A 22 9.31 -1.94 -4.12
N LYS A 23 10.26 -1.85 -3.19
CA LYS A 23 11.56 -2.52 -3.33
C LYS A 23 11.39 -4.04 -3.42
N ARG A 24 10.59 -4.62 -2.52
CA ARG A 24 10.35 -6.06 -2.48
C ARG A 24 9.67 -6.57 -3.75
N LEU A 25 8.68 -5.86 -4.28
CA LEU A 25 7.99 -6.20 -5.55
C LEU A 25 8.92 -6.21 -6.76
N ARG A 26 10.07 -5.52 -6.68
CA ARG A 26 11.09 -5.46 -7.74
C ARG A 26 12.15 -6.56 -7.61
N GLU A 27 12.36 -7.05 -6.40
CA GLU A 27 13.40 -8.03 -6.06
C GLU A 27 12.86 -9.48 -6.11
N ASP A 28 11.61 -9.67 -5.70
CA ASP A 28 10.97 -10.99 -5.58
C ASP A 28 9.93 -11.22 -6.72
N ASP A 29 9.87 -12.44 -7.27
CA ASP A 29 8.76 -12.84 -8.16
C ASP A 29 7.60 -13.44 -7.36
N PHE A 30 6.57 -12.63 -7.13
CA PHE A 30 5.34 -13.05 -6.47
C PHE A 30 4.35 -13.76 -7.41
N GLY A 31 4.69 -13.97 -8.68
CA GLY A 31 3.71 -14.42 -9.68
C GLY A 31 2.63 -13.38 -9.94
N LEU A 32 2.93 -12.10 -9.68
CA LEU A 32 2.03 -10.98 -9.84
C LEU A 32 2.45 -10.09 -11.01
N GLU A 33 1.46 -9.57 -11.72
CA GLU A 33 1.58 -8.44 -12.63
C GLU A 33 1.02 -7.21 -11.93
N ILE A 34 1.91 -6.34 -11.48
CA ILE A 34 1.59 -5.21 -10.61
C ILE A 34 1.20 -3.98 -11.43
N ARG A 35 0.01 -3.44 -11.16
CA ARG A 35 -0.43 -2.12 -11.63
C ARG A 35 -0.27 -1.10 -10.50
N PRO A 36 0.62 -0.09 -10.63
CA PRO A 36 0.74 0.97 -9.63
C PRO A 36 -0.50 1.88 -9.67
N VAL A 37 -1.10 2.13 -8.50
CA VAL A 37 -2.27 3.01 -8.35
C VAL A 37 -1.97 4.05 -7.26
N PRO A 38 -1.61 5.29 -7.64
CA PRO A 38 -1.39 6.35 -6.68
C PRO A 38 -2.69 6.70 -5.94
N VAL A 39 -2.61 6.82 -4.62
CA VAL A 39 -3.72 7.25 -3.74
C VAL A 39 -3.26 8.37 -2.82
N LEU A 40 -4.22 9.10 -2.25
CA LEU A 40 -3.95 10.16 -1.27
C LEU A 40 -4.19 9.62 0.14
N LEU A 41 -3.12 9.21 0.82
CA LEU A 41 -3.17 8.60 2.15
C LEU A 41 -3.86 9.52 3.17
N GLY A 42 -3.59 10.82 3.12
CA GLY A 42 -4.24 11.79 4.03
C GLY A 42 -5.77 11.80 3.89
N ALA A 43 -6.29 11.71 2.67
CA ALA A 43 -7.73 11.63 2.43
C ALA A 43 -8.31 10.29 2.91
N LEU A 44 -7.57 9.20 2.72
CA LEU A 44 -7.96 7.89 3.26
C LEU A 44 -8.02 7.92 4.78
N LEU A 45 -7.01 8.47 5.46
CA LEU A 45 -7.00 8.56 6.92
C LEU A 45 -8.12 9.47 7.45
N ASN A 46 -8.36 10.60 6.78
CA ASN A 46 -9.41 11.53 7.16
C ASN A 46 -10.82 10.90 7.13
N GLN A 47 -11.05 9.89 6.28
CA GLN A 47 -12.34 9.19 6.21
C GLN A 47 -12.69 8.42 7.49
N TRP A 48 -11.67 8.00 8.26
CA TRP A 48 -11.85 7.28 9.52
C TRP A 48 -11.79 8.19 10.75
N GLY A 49 -11.55 9.49 10.55
CA GLY A 49 -11.39 10.47 11.63
C GLY A 49 -10.03 10.41 12.32
N PRO A 50 -9.68 11.44 13.12
CA PRO A 50 -8.51 11.42 13.97
C PRO A 50 -8.85 10.56 15.19
N ILE A 51 -8.62 9.26 15.11
CA ILE A 51 -8.50 8.44 16.32
C ILE A 51 -7.03 8.11 16.43
N GLY A 52 -6.33 8.87 17.27
CA GLY A 52 -4.97 8.56 17.63
C GLY A 52 -4.91 7.18 18.32
N PRO A 53 -3.78 6.45 18.27
CA PRO A 53 -3.63 5.18 18.98
C PRO A 53 -3.92 5.29 20.49
N VAL A 54 -3.76 6.48 21.05
CA VAL A 54 -4.01 6.84 22.46
C VAL A 54 -5.49 7.12 22.75
N GLU A 55 -6.31 7.34 21.73
CA GLU A 55 -7.72 7.73 21.87
C GLU A 55 -8.68 6.54 21.84
N VAL A 56 -8.16 5.31 21.70
CA VAL A 56 -8.94 4.07 21.81
C VAL A 56 -8.96 3.63 23.29
N PRO A 57 -10.14 3.57 23.95
CA PRO A 57 -10.25 3.04 25.31
C PRO A 57 -9.80 1.57 25.39
N PRO A 58 -9.24 1.12 26.53
CA PRO A 58 -8.87 -0.30 26.75
C PRO A 58 -10.08 -1.23 26.73
#